data_AF-A0A957S0J5-F1
#
_entry.id   AF-A0A957S0J5-F1
#
_cell.length_a   1.000
_cell.length_b   1.000
_cell.length_c   1.000
_cell.angle_alpha   90.00
_cell.angle_beta   90.00
_cell.angle_gamma   90.00
#
_symmetry.space_group_name_H-M   'P 1'
#
loop_
_entity.id
_entity.type
_entity.pdbx_description
1 polymer ?
#
loop_
_entity_poly.entity_id
_entity_poly.type
_entity_poly.pdbx_seq_one_letter_code
_entity_poly.pdbx_strand_id
1 'polypeptide(L)'
;MDRTFSQMIARSISLQDRNTKVYVVVGPCRSGTTAFLRVFSEVGIQSWYQPIKAVIRGQMRNEAFAFQIPALPSVMLKDTFGPFSVEESCFNPIEILLEAGATADNLHLLTVSRDPVATACSWIRINKQVGADVSAAALAYLAMGYRNVLRLAAYATDHHVAHTPFAYELLRDHDPALVRTLLASRLGISPPVKGMNWRELPPVESANHLIKYVEQGRRYNVPDLHSKLNRSAGLVYYSKSTDELAQYLDASHISALTDEGVLNCHRAHQSMSSAAFDLSIRDAAISKEYGIGVVE
;
A
#
# COMPACT_ATOMS: atom_id res chain seq x y z
N MET A 1 -7.87 -4.39 17.38
CA MET A 1 -8.99 -4.82 16.50
C MET A 1 -9.45 -6.13 17.08
N ASP A 2 -10.75 -6.25 17.36
CA ASP A 2 -11.32 -7.45 17.96
C ASP A 2 -11.19 -8.61 16.96
N ARG A 3 -10.79 -9.80 17.44
CA ARG A 3 -10.64 -11.02 16.63
C ARG A 3 -11.93 -11.34 15.87
N THR A 4 -13.07 -10.90 16.42
CA THR A 4 -14.39 -10.99 15.80
C THR A 4 -14.50 -10.27 14.46
N PHE A 5 -13.84 -9.11 14.27
CA PHE A 5 -13.91 -8.35 13.02
C PHE A 5 -13.16 -9.07 11.89
N SER A 6 -11.91 -9.49 12.13
CA SER A 6 -11.13 -10.25 11.13
C SER A 6 -11.84 -11.54 10.71
N GLN A 7 -12.42 -12.27 11.68
CA GLN A 7 -13.20 -13.49 11.42
C GLN A 7 -14.47 -13.22 10.61
N MET A 8 -15.17 -12.12 10.88
CA MET A 8 -16.32 -11.71 10.10
C MET A 8 -15.94 -11.44 8.64
N ILE A 9 -14.86 -10.68 8.40
CA ILE A 9 -14.37 -10.42 7.03
C ILE A 9 -13.91 -11.71 6.34
N ALA A 10 -13.22 -12.60 7.06
CA ALA A 10 -12.72 -13.87 6.54
C ALA A 10 -13.84 -14.77 5.99
N ARG A 11 -15.03 -14.77 6.59
CA ARG A 11 -16.20 -15.53 6.09
C ARG A 11 -16.68 -15.10 4.71
N SER A 12 -16.36 -13.88 4.31
CA SER A 12 -16.67 -13.33 2.98
C SER A 12 -15.52 -13.49 2.00
N ILE A 13 -14.44 -14.18 2.37
CA ILE A 13 -13.30 -14.45 1.50
C ILE A 13 -13.12 -15.95 1.37
N SER A 14 -12.90 -16.43 0.15
CA SER A 14 -12.65 -17.86 -0.12
C SER A 14 -11.50 -18.04 -1.11
N LEU A 15 -10.73 -19.11 -0.95
CA LEU A 15 -9.72 -19.54 -1.91
C LEU A 15 -10.30 -20.67 -2.76
N GLN A 16 -10.28 -20.55 -4.08
CA GLN A 16 -10.64 -21.66 -4.97
C GLN A 16 -9.59 -22.79 -4.92
N ASP A 17 -8.32 -22.44 -4.73
CA ASP A 17 -7.22 -23.37 -4.54
C ASP A 17 -6.34 -22.90 -3.38
N ARG A 18 -6.18 -23.75 -2.36
CA ARG A 18 -5.34 -23.50 -1.18
C ARG A 18 -3.85 -23.48 -1.49
N ASN A 19 -3.42 -23.90 -2.67
CA ASN A 19 -2.02 -23.84 -3.09
C ASN A 19 -1.68 -22.53 -3.84
N THR A 20 -2.67 -21.69 -4.12
CA THR A 20 -2.46 -20.38 -4.76
C THR A 20 -1.51 -19.54 -3.93
N LYS A 21 -0.37 -19.10 -4.49
CA LYS A 21 0.50 -18.12 -3.82
C LYS A 21 -0.16 -16.75 -3.84
N VAL A 22 -0.42 -16.16 -2.67
CA VAL A 22 -1.06 -14.86 -2.52
C VAL A 22 -0.05 -13.83 -2.04
N TYR A 23 0.27 -12.88 -2.92
CA TYR A 23 1.00 -11.67 -2.55
C TYR A 23 0.02 -10.62 -2.04
N VAL A 24 0.24 -10.09 -0.85
CA VAL A 24 -0.60 -9.06 -0.24
C VAL A 24 0.18 -7.76 -0.18
N VAL A 25 -0.20 -6.79 -1.01
CA VAL A 25 0.47 -5.49 -1.07
C VAL A 25 -0.36 -4.46 -0.33
N VAL A 26 0.16 -3.95 0.78
CA VAL A 26 -0.54 -2.97 1.62
C VAL A 26 0.35 -1.83 2.06
N GLY A 27 -0.27 -0.70 2.39
CA GLY A 27 0.40 0.49 2.89
C GLY A 27 -0.61 1.58 3.20
N PRO A 28 -0.19 2.69 3.83
CA PRO A 28 -1.04 3.86 3.98
C PRO A 28 -1.58 4.29 2.61
N CYS A 29 -2.84 4.69 2.52
CA CYS A 29 -3.37 5.20 1.26
C CYS A 29 -2.49 6.36 0.76
N ARG A 30 -2.22 6.37 -0.55
CA ARG A 30 -1.30 7.31 -1.24
C ARG A 30 0.20 7.07 -1.06
N SER A 31 0.63 5.99 -0.39
CA SER A 31 2.05 5.62 -0.24
C SER A 31 2.73 5.05 -1.49
N GLY A 32 1.98 4.74 -2.56
CA GLY A 32 2.54 4.21 -3.82
C GLY A 32 2.19 2.75 -4.13
N THR A 33 1.40 2.08 -3.28
CA THR A 33 0.92 0.69 -3.48
C THR A 33 0.34 0.40 -4.87
N THR A 34 -0.31 1.38 -5.51
CA THR A 34 -0.93 1.20 -6.85
C THR A 34 0.12 0.87 -7.92
N ALA A 35 1.37 1.33 -7.79
CA ALA A 35 2.43 1.01 -8.74
C ALA A 35 2.72 -0.51 -8.79
N PHE A 36 2.47 -1.23 -7.70
CA PHE A 36 2.69 -2.67 -7.64
C PHE A 36 1.69 -3.47 -8.48
N LEU A 37 0.52 -2.92 -8.82
CA LEU A 37 -0.36 -3.55 -9.82
C LEU A 37 0.39 -3.75 -11.14
N ARG A 38 1.22 -2.77 -11.53
CA ARG A 38 2.03 -2.86 -12.73
C ARG A 38 3.26 -3.75 -12.53
N VAL A 39 3.93 -3.70 -11.37
CA VAL A 39 5.06 -4.62 -11.04
C VAL A 39 4.65 -6.07 -11.24
N PHE A 40 3.50 -6.48 -10.70
CA PHE A 40 3.00 -7.85 -10.81
C PHE A 40 2.44 -8.17 -12.20
N SER A 41 1.82 -7.19 -12.87
CA SER A 41 1.38 -7.36 -14.26
C SER A 41 2.54 -7.63 -15.23
N GLU A 42 3.70 -6.98 -15.05
CA GLU A 42 4.90 -7.19 -15.87
C GLU A 42 5.40 -8.64 -15.83
N VAL A 43 5.23 -9.32 -14.69
CA VAL A 43 5.63 -10.73 -14.51
C VAL A 43 4.48 -11.71 -14.75
N GLY A 44 3.37 -11.24 -15.33
CA GLY A 44 2.21 -12.07 -15.66
C GLY A 44 1.33 -12.49 -14.48
N ILE A 45 1.50 -11.86 -13.30
CA ILE A 45 0.70 -12.18 -12.11
C ILE A 45 -0.56 -11.32 -12.08
N GLN A 46 -1.72 -11.99 -11.99
CA GLN A 46 -3.00 -11.31 -11.91
C GLN A 46 -3.13 -10.55 -10.58
N SER A 47 -3.49 -9.28 -10.67
CA SER A 47 -3.56 -8.32 -9.57
C SER A 47 -4.99 -7.83 -9.35
N TRP A 48 -5.44 -7.85 -8.09
CA TRP A 48 -6.78 -7.44 -7.67
C TRP A 48 -6.73 -6.14 -6.88
N TYR A 49 -7.50 -5.14 -7.33
CA TYR A 49 -7.53 -3.82 -6.73
C TYR A 49 -8.53 -3.73 -5.55
N GLN A 50 -7.99 -3.67 -4.34
CA GLN A 50 -8.69 -3.48 -3.06
C GLN A 50 -9.83 -4.47 -2.77
N PRO A 51 -9.60 -5.79 -2.93
CA PRO A 51 -10.63 -6.80 -2.69
C PRO A 51 -11.06 -6.89 -1.23
N ILE A 52 -10.12 -6.85 -0.27
CA ILE A 52 -10.46 -7.00 1.16
C ILE A 52 -11.23 -5.77 1.64
N LYS A 53 -10.81 -4.58 1.18
CA LYS A 53 -11.51 -3.35 1.50
C LYS A 53 -12.92 -3.28 0.90
N ALA A 54 -13.15 -3.88 -0.27
CA ALA A 54 -14.50 -4.00 -0.82
C ALA A 54 -15.41 -4.85 0.09
N VAL A 55 -14.88 -5.96 0.63
CA VAL A 55 -15.59 -6.77 1.64
C VAL A 55 -15.89 -5.94 2.90
N ILE A 56 -14.89 -5.26 3.45
CA ILE A 56 -15.06 -4.39 4.64
C ILE A 56 -16.16 -3.35 4.41
N ARG A 57 -16.15 -2.68 3.25
CA ARG A 57 -17.16 -1.68 2.90
C ARG A 57 -18.54 -2.28 2.70
N GLY A 58 -18.64 -3.46 2.09
CA GLY A 58 -19.89 -4.20 1.97
C GLY A 58 -20.48 -4.48 3.36
N GLN A 59 -19.68 -5.00 4.28
CA GLN A 59 -20.10 -5.25 5.67
C GLN A 59 -20.54 -3.96 6.38
N MET A 60 -19.79 -2.86 6.25
CA MET A 60 -20.18 -1.55 6.82
C MET A 60 -21.50 -1.01 6.25
N ARG A 61 -21.86 -1.40 5.02
CA ARG A 61 -23.13 -1.02 4.36
C ARG A 61 -24.24 -2.07 4.56
N ASN A 62 -24.00 -3.14 5.31
CA ASN A 62 -24.88 -4.31 5.40
C ASN A 62 -25.22 -4.93 4.02
N GLU A 63 -24.26 -4.88 3.09
CA GLU A 63 -24.36 -5.48 1.76
C GLU A 63 -23.62 -6.83 1.74
N ALA A 64 -24.26 -7.85 1.17
CA ALA A 64 -23.63 -9.14 0.94
C ALA A 64 -22.60 -9.02 -0.19
N PHE A 65 -21.32 -8.87 0.18
CA PHE A 65 -20.20 -8.92 -0.75
C PHE A 65 -19.26 -10.05 -0.35
N ALA A 66 -18.95 -10.93 -1.29
CA ALA A 66 -17.98 -12.00 -1.12
C ALA A 66 -16.91 -11.87 -2.20
N PHE A 67 -15.65 -12.11 -1.81
CA PHE A 67 -14.52 -12.14 -2.71
C PHE A 67 -13.97 -13.57 -2.79
N GLN A 68 -13.79 -14.04 -4.02
CA GLN A 68 -13.20 -15.34 -4.27
C GLN A 68 -11.85 -15.16 -4.93
N ILE A 69 -10.80 -15.66 -4.27
CA ILE A 69 -9.45 -15.73 -4.81
C ILE A 69 -9.43 -16.83 -5.87
N PRO A 70 -9.06 -16.52 -7.13
CA PRO A 70 -9.12 -17.47 -8.22
C PRO A 70 -8.05 -18.57 -8.08
N ALA A 71 -8.33 -19.76 -8.60
CA ALA A 71 -7.38 -20.87 -8.66
C ALA A 71 -6.32 -20.62 -9.74
N LEU A 72 -5.27 -19.88 -9.36
CA LEU A 72 -4.13 -19.55 -10.22
C LEU A 72 -2.83 -19.90 -9.49
N PRO A 73 -1.71 -20.11 -10.19
CA PRO A 73 -0.43 -20.39 -9.53
C PRO A 73 -0.04 -19.29 -8.53
N SER A 74 -0.32 -18.04 -8.89
CA SER A 74 -0.18 -16.90 -7.98
C SER A 74 -1.12 -15.76 -8.31
N VAL A 75 -1.44 -14.96 -7.28
CA VAL A 75 -2.21 -13.71 -7.39
C VAL A 75 -1.60 -12.63 -6.51
N MET A 76 -1.86 -11.38 -6.85
CA MET A 76 -1.56 -10.24 -6.00
C MET A 76 -2.85 -9.53 -5.57
N LEU A 77 -3.03 -9.31 -4.27
CA LEU A 77 -4.10 -8.51 -3.70
C LEU A 77 -3.51 -7.17 -3.25
N LYS A 78 -3.88 -6.08 -3.90
CA LYS A 78 -3.47 -4.74 -3.51
C LYS A 78 -4.53 -4.16 -2.60
N ASP A 79 -4.17 -3.69 -1.43
CA ASP A 79 -5.06 -2.97 -0.53
C ASP A 79 -4.37 -1.72 0.08
N THR A 80 -5.11 -0.87 0.78
CA THR A 80 -4.53 0.33 1.42
C THR A 80 -5.24 0.67 2.73
N PHE A 81 -4.49 1.22 3.69
CA PHE A 81 -5.05 1.71 4.95
C PHE A 81 -5.60 3.12 4.85
N GLY A 82 -6.82 3.31 5.37
CA GLY A 82 -7.60 4.52 5.21
C GLY A 82 -8.18 4.65 3.79
N PRO A 83 -8.86 5.76 3.44
CA PRO A 83 -8.76 7.03 4.14
C PRO A 83 -9.92 7.36 5.09
N PHE A 84 -11.01 6.59 5.13
CA PHE A 84 -12.28 7.12 5.66
C PHE A 84 -12.73 6.56 7.01
N SER A 85 -12.19 5.44 7.48
CA SER A 85 -12.64 4.82 8.72
C SER A 85 -11.52 4.08 9.44
N VAL A 86 -11.80 3.73 10.70
CA VAL A 86 -10.90 2.91 11.53
C VAL A 86 -10.76 1.50 10.93
N GLU A 87 -11.86 0.91 10.47
CA GLU A 87 -11.89 -0.42 9.84
C GLU A 87 -11.01 -0.45 8.58
N GLU A 88 -11.13 0.58 7.74
CA GLU A 88 -10.29 0.73 6.55
C GLU A 88 -8.81 0.97 6.91
N SER A 89 -8.50 1.50 8.10
CA SER A 89 -7.14 1.89 8.49
C SER A 89 -6.40 0.83 9.30
N CYS A 90 -7.13 -0.09 9.94
CA CYS A 90 -6.60 -0.97 10.96
C CYS A 90 -6.85 -2.47 10.71
N PHE A 91 -7.37 -2.88 9.54
CA PHE A 91 -7.56 -4.32 9.27
C PHE A 91 -6.23 -5.05 9.11
N ASN A 92 -6.23 -6.36 9.41
CA ASN A 92 -5.09 -7.24 9.22
C ASN A 92 -5.37 -8.22 8.07
N PRO A 93 -4.84 -7.98 6.85
CA PRO A 93 -5.12 -8.85 5.72
C PRO A 93 -4.51 -10.25 5.89
N ILE A 94 -3.42 -10.41 6.65
CA ILE A 94 -2.81 -11.72 6.88
C ILE A 94 -3.73 -12.56 7.76
N GLU A 95 -4.16 -12.02 8.90
CA GLU A 95 -5.10 -12.69 9.80
C GLU A 95 -6.37 -13.11 9.06
N ILE A 96 -6.95 -12.18 8.29
CA ILE A 96 -8.14 -12.43 7.48
C ILE A 96 -7.92 -13.58 6.48
N LEU A 97 -6.77 -13.62 5.79
CA LEU A 97 -6.49 -14.65 4.78
C LEU A 97 -6.19 -16.02 5.42
N LEU A 98 -5.48 -16.05 6.55
CA LEU A 98 -5.24 -17.28 7.31
C LEU A 98 -6.57 -17.87 7.80
N GLU A 99 -7.44 -17.04 8.37
CA GLU A 99 -8.80 -17.47 8.79
C GLU A 99 -9.68 -17.90 7.60
N ALA A 100 -9.46 -17.32 6.41
CA ALA A 100 -10.13 -17.74 5.17
C ALA A 100 -9.57 -19.06 4.57
N GLY A 101 -8.52 -19.64 5.18
CA GLY A 101 -7.95 -20.93 4.81
C GLY A 101 -6.67 -20.88 3.98
N ALA A 102 -6.03 -19.72 3.85
CA ALA A 102 -4.65 -19.62 3.36
C ALA A 102 -3.66 -20.21 4.37
N THR A 103 -2.43 -20.49 3.95
CA THR A 103 -1.35 -21.01 4.82
C THR A 103 -0.19 -20.04 4.85
N ALA A 104 0.63 -20.06 5.90
CA ALA A 104 1.77 -19.15 5.98
C ALA A 104 2.71 -19.26 4.76
N ASP A 105 2.94 -20.49 4.28
CA ASP A 105 3.80 -20.79 3.13
C ASP A 105 3.28 -20.21 1.81
N ASN A 106 1.96 -20.14 1.64
CA ASN A 106 1.33 -19.61 0.44
C ASN A 106 1.07 -18.10 0.50
N LEU A 107 1.36 -17.43 1.63
CA LEU A 107 1.23 -15.99 1.76
C LEU A 107 2.58 -15.28 1.61
N HIS A 108 2.56 -14.05 1.08
CA HIS A 108 3.70 -13.14 1.10
C HIS A 108 3.19 -11.71 1.32
N LEU A 109 3.56 -11.11 2.44
CA LEU A 109 3.25 -9.71 2.74
C LEU A 109 4.28 -8.77 2.10
N LEU A 110 3.81 -7.77 1.36
CA LEU A 110 4.60 -6.63 0.94
C LEU A 110 4.02 -5.37 1.58
N THR A 111 4.74 -4.79 2.54
CA THR A 111 4.34 -3.51 3.13
C THR A 111 5.05 -2.36 2.45
N VAL A 112 4.28 -1.36 2.03
CA VAL A 112 4.76 -0.17 1.33
C VAL A 112 4.57 1.04 2.24
N SER A 113 5.63 1.83 2.42
CA SER A 113 5.54 3.14 3.04
C SER A 113 6.26 4.19 2.20
N ARG A 114 5.99 5.44 2.51
CA ARG A 114 6.55 6.64 1.87
C ARG A 114 6.63 7.73 2.92
N ASP A 115 7.44 8.75 2.70
CA ASP A 115 7.46 9.96 3.50
C ASP A 115 6.03 10.42 3.90
N PRO A 116 5.72 10.52 5.21
CA PRO A 116 4.39 10.86 5.69
C PRO A 116 3.89 12.23 5.24
N VAL A 117 4.78 13.21 5.11
CA VAL A 117 4.41 14.57 4.69
C VAL A 117 3.96 14.56 3.22
N ALA A 118 4.75 13.94 2.33
CA ALA A 118 4.37 13.77 0.93
C ALA A 118 3.10 12.92 0.76
N THR A 119 2.91 11.92 1.63
CA THR A 119 1.72 11.07 1.63
C THR A 119 0.48 11.85 2.07
N ALA A 120 0.57 12.63 3.15
CA ALA A 120 -0.49 13.51 3.64
C ALA A 120 -0.87 14.58 2.61
N CYS A 121 0.10 15.23 1.96
CA CYS A 121 -0.17 16.15 0.86
C CYS A 121 -0.97 15.48 -0.27
N SER A 122 -0.56 14.29 -0.70
CA SER A 122 -1.34 13.56 -1.71
C SER A 122 -2.70 13.09 -1.20
N TRP A 123 -2.85 12.85 0.09
CA TRP A 123 -4.10 12.42 0.72
C TRP A 123 -5.09 13.57 0.75
N ILE A 124 -4.68 14.73 1.28
CA ILE A 124 -5.49 15.95 1.38
C ILE A 124 -5.94 16.40 -0.01
N ARG A 125 -5.02 16.46 -0.98
CA ARG A 125 -5.34 16.85 -2.36
C ARG A 125 -6.46 16.01 -2.95
N ILE A 126 -6.39 14.69 -2.79
CA ILE A 126 -7.36 13.76 -3.37
C ILE A 126 -8.69 13.81 -2.62
N ASN A 127 -8.66 13.84 -1.29
CA ASN A 127 -9.86 13.89 -0.48
C ASN A 127 -10.62 15.21 -0.65
N LYS A 128 -9.92 16.33 -0.82
CA LYS A 128 -10.51 17.63 -1.17
C LYS A 128 -11.26 17.59 -2.50
N GLN A 129 -10.73 16.90 -3.51
CA GLN A 129 -11.37 16.77 -4.83
C GLN A 129 -12.66 15.95 -4.79
N VAL A 130 -12.84 15.10 -3.77
CA VAL A 130 -14.03 14.26 -3.61
C VAL A 130 -14.96 14.74 -2.49
N GLY A 131 -14.70 15.93 -1.94
CA GLY A 131 -15.50 16.55 -0.88
C GLY A 131 -15.44 15.82 0.47
N ALA A 132 -14.38 15.04 0.72
CA ALA A 132 -14.18 14.38 2.00
C ALA A 132 -13.53 15.31 3.03
N ASP A 133 -13.67 14.97 4.32
CA ASP A 133 -12.99 15.68 5.40
C ASP A 133 -11.47 15.55 5.23
N VAL A 134 -10.80 16.69 5.32
CA VAL A 134 -9.34 16.82 5.25
C VAL A 134 -8.74 17.53 6.44
N SER A 135 -9.49 17.65 7.53
CA SER A 135 -9.02 18.23 8.78
C SER A 135 -7.80 17.49 9.34
N ALA A 136 -7.05 18.17 10.23
CA ALA A 136 -5.98 17.55 10.98
C ALA A 136 -6.45 16.31 11.76
N ALA A 137 -7.70 16.32 12.27
CA ALA A 137 -8.30 15.16 12.93
C ALA A 137 -8.48 13.97 11.96
N ALA A 138 -8.84 14.22 10.70
CA ALA A 138 -8.97 13.18 9.69
C ALA A 138 -7.62 12.52 9.32
N LEU A 139 -6.47 13.18 9.59
CA LEU A 139 -5.15 12.56 9.45
C LEU A 139 -4.89 11.44 10.46
N ALA A 140 -5.70 11.30 11.51
CA ALA A 140 -5.61 10.15 12.42
C ALA A 140 -5.75 8.81 11.67
N TYR A 141 -6.58 8.74 10.61
CA TYR A 141 -6.70 7.54 9.76
C TYR A 141 -5.41 7.25 8.98
N LEU A 142 -4.73 8.29 8.50
CA LEU A 142 -3.43 8.14 7.85
C LEU A 142 -2.39 7.62 8.87
N ALA A 143 -2.36 8.22 10.06
CA ALA A 143 -1.48 7.80 11.16
C ALA A 143 -1.70 6.34 11.57
N MET A 144 -2.97 5.93 11.71
CA MET A 144 -3.35 4.53 11.94
C MET A 144 -2.79 3.61 10.86
N GLY A 145 -2.81 4.01 9.59
CA GLY A 145 -2.23 3.24 8.50
C GLY A 145 -0.72 3.01 8.63
N TYR A 146 0.05 4.01 9.06
CA TYR A 146 1.49 3.84 9.32
C TYR A 146 1.77 2.93 10.52
N ARG A 147 1.02 3.09 11.62
CA ARG A 147 1.11 2.19 12.78
C ARG A 147 0.76 0.75 12.39
N ASN A 148 -0.25 0.59 11.53
CA ASN A 148 -0.69 -0.73 11.08
C ASN A 148 0.38 -1.42 10.22
N VAL A 149 1.16 -0.69 9.40
CA VAL A 149 2.28 -1.29 8.65
C VAL A 149 3.27 -1.99 9.58
N LEU A 150 3.64 -1.39 10.70
CA LEU A 150 4.54 -2.00 11.68
C LEU A 150 3.90 -3.19 12.38
N ARG A 151 2.62 -3.05 12.76
CA ARG A 151 1.84 -4.15 13.36
C ARG A 151 1.78 -5.37 12.43
N LEU A 152 1.64 -5.17 11.12
CA LEU A 152 1.63 -6.25 10.15
C LEU A 152 2.99 -6.89 9.94
N ALA A 153 4.07 -6.13 10.02
CA ALA A 153 5.43 -6.68 9.99
C ALA A 153 5.68 -7.61 11.19
N ALA A 154 5.27 -7.18 12.39
CA ALA A 154 5.33 -8.01 13.60
C ALA A 154 4.44 -9.26 13.44
N TYR A 155 3.18 -9.09 13.04
CA TYR A 155 2.26 -10.21 12.84
C TYR A 155 2.76 -11.22 11.80
N ALA A 156 3.33 -10.76 10.68
CA ALA A 156 3.93 -11.64 9.68
C ALA A 156 5.08 -12.46 10.27
N THR A 157 5.91 -11.84 11.12
CA THR A 157 7.00 -12.53 11.81
C THR A 157 6.46 -13.59 12.77
N ASP A 158 5.51 -13.22 13.62
CA ASP A 158 4.90 -14.11 14.64
C ASP A 158 4.18 -15.32 14.03
N HIS A 159 3.66 -15.15 12.80
CA HIS A 159 2.92 -16.19 12.07
C HIS A 159 3.71 -16.81 10.92
N HIS A 160 5.02 -16.58 10.85
CA HIS A 160 5.93 -17.15 9.84
C HIS A 160 5.51 -16.88 8.38
N VAL A 161 4.84 -15.75 8.12
CA VAL A 161 4.50 -15.30 6.78
C VAL A 161 5.67 -14.52 6.19
N ALA A 162 6.07 -14.88 4.96
CA ALA A 162 7.14 -14.17 4.25
C ALA A 162 6.80 -12.67 4.13
N HIS A 163 7.77 -11.80 4.42
CA HIS A 163 7.56 -10.35 4.45
C HIS A 163 8.65 -9.61 3.67
N THR A 164 8.24 -8.63 2.87
CA THR A 164 9.12 -7.66 2.21
C THR A 164 8.70 -6.24 2.60
N PRO A 165 9.49 -5.52 3.42
CA PRO A 165 9.26 -4.11 3.70
C PRO A 165 9.86 -3.23 2.59
N PHE A 166 9.04 -2.40 1.95
CA PHE A 166 9.45 -1.51 0.86
C PHE A 166 9.15 -0.04 1.19
N ALA A 167 10.19 0.73 1.48
CA ALA A 167 10.11 2.18 1.56
C ALA A 167 10.30 2.80 0.17
N TYR A 168 9.38 3.68 -0.23
CA TYR A 168 9.37 4.32 -1.55
C TYR A 168 10.66 5.10 -1.84
N GLU A 169 11.31 5.62 -0.79
CA GLU A 169 12.57 6.35 -0.83
C GLU A 169 13.76 5.50 -1.30
N LEU A 170 13.68 4.17 -1.31
CA LEU A 170 14.68 3.33 -1.99
C LEU A 170 14.88 3.76 -3.44
N LEU A 171 13.79 4.12 -4.13
CA LEU A 171 13.82 4.57 -5.53
C LEU A 171 14.35 6.00 -5.70
N ARG A 172 14.43 6.78 -4.61
CA ARG A 172 15.01 8.12 -4.58
C ARG A 172 16.52 8.05 -4.43
N ASP A 173 16.98 7.15 -3.57
CA ASP A 173 18.37 7.10 -3.12
C ASP A 173 19.24 6.14 -3.93
N HIS A 174 18.63 5.22 -4.67
CA HIS A 174 19.32 4.20 -5.45
C HIS A 174 18.80 4.13 -6.89
N ASP A 175 19.58 3.50 -7.76
CA ASP A 175 19.16 3.21 -9.13
C ASP A 175 17.85 2.40 -9.13
N PRO A 176 16.76 2.92 -9.74
CA PRO A 176 15.50 2.20 -9.85
C PRO A 176 15.61 0.83 -10.53
N ALA A 177 16.58 0.61 -11.42
CA ALA A 177 16.83 -0.71 -12.01
C ALA A 177 17.32 -1.72 -10.96
N LEU A 178 18.30 -1.34 -10.14
CA LEU A 178 18.80 -2.16 -9.03
C LEU A 178 17.68 -2.48 -8.03
N VAL A 179 16.92 -1.47 -7.59
CA VAL A 179 15.84 -1.65 -6.63
C VAL A 179 14.77 -2.62 -7.16
N ARG A 180 14.41 -2.54 -8.45
CA ARG A 180 13.46 -3.48 -9.08
C ARG A 180 14.00 -4.91 -9.12
N THR A 181 15.29 -5.09 -9.41
CA THR A 181 15.94 -6.41 -9.39
C THR A 181 15.92 -7.04 -7.99
N LEU A 182 16.32 -6.27 -6.97
CA LEU A 182 16.30 -6.73 -5.58
C LEU A 182 14.88 -7.04 -5.09
N LEU A 183 13.91 -6.19 -5.45
CA LEU A 183 12.51 -6.41 -5.15
C LEU A 183 12.00 -7.73 -5.77
N ALA A 184 12.31 -7.97 -7.05
CA ALA A 184 11.91 -9.20 -7.72
C ALA A 184 12.50 -10.44 -7.03
N SER A 185 13.79 -10.38 -6.67
CA SER A 185 14.47 -11.45 -5.91
C SER A 185 13.83 -11.69 -4.55
N ARG A 186 13.52 -10.63 -3.78
CA ARG A 186 12.86 -10.73 -2.47
C ARG A 186 11.45 -11.31 -2.56
N LEU A 187 10.71 -10.98 -3.61
CA LEU A 187 9.37 -11.53 -3.86
C LEU A 187 9.41 -12.94 -4.46
N GLY A 188 10.59 -13.46 -4.85
CA GLY A 188 10.69 -14.75 -5.53
C GLY A 188 10.02 -14.75 -6.92
N ILE A 189 9.92 -13.59 -7.57
CA ILE A 189 9.35 -13.46 -8.91
C ILE A 189 10.46 -13.30 -9.95
N SER A 190 10.29 -13.94 -11.10
CA SER A 190 11.24 -13.80 -12.21
C SER A 190 10.99 -12.48 -12.94
N PRO A 191 11.94 -11.53 -12.98
CA PRO A 191 11.78 -10.32 -13.75
C PRO A 191 11.71 -10.63 -15.25
N PRO A 192 11.01 -9.81 -16.07
CA PRO A 192 10.96 -10.02 -17.51
C PRO A 192 12.35 -9.89 -18.15
N VAL A 193 12.59 -10.60 -19.26
CA VAL A 193 13.85 -10.54 -20.02
C VAL A 193 14.20 -9.11 -20.46
N LYS A 194 13.19 -8.28 -20.73
CA LYS A 194 13.35 -6.86 -21.12
C LYS A 194 13.52 -5.90 -19.92
N GLY A 195 13.58 -6.42 -18.69
CA GLY A 195 13.39 -5.65 -17.47
C GLY A 195 11.93 -5.23 -17.27
N MET A 196 11.56 -4.77 -16.08
CA MET A 196 10.21 -4.25 -15.77
C MET A 196 9.99 -2.89 -16.45
N ASN A 197 9.72 -2.90 -17.76
CA ASN A 197 9.41 -1.74 -18.58
C ASN A 197 7.94 -1.78 -19.02
N TRP A 198 7.09 -1.22 -18.16
CA TRP A 198 5.65 -1.32 -18.33
C TRP A 198 5.02 -0.28 -19.25
N ARG A 199 5.77 0.39 -20.14
CA ARG A 199 5.18 1.39 -21.06
C ARG A 199 4.09 0.80 -21.95
N GLU A 200 4.18 -0.50 -22.23
CA GLU A 200 3.26 -1.24 -23.10
C GLU A 200 2.06 -1.81 -22.33
N LEU A 201 2.05 -1.77 -20.98
CA LEU A 201 0.88 -2.19 -20.23
C LEU A 201 -0.27 -1.18 -20.41
N PRO A 202 -1.53 -1.67 -20.48
CA PRO A 202 -2.71 -0.82 -20.45
C PRO A 202 -2.70 0.19 -19.29
N PRO A 203 -3.47 1.29 -19.38
CA PRO A 203 -3.66 2.21 -18.26
C PRO A 203 -4.11 1.44 -17.01
N VAL A 204 -3.60 1.81 -15.84
CA VAL A 204 -3.85 1.03 -14.61
C VAL A 204 -5.34 0.94 -14.30
N GLU A 205 -6.09 2.02 -14.54
CA GLU A 205 -7.54 2.16 -14.37
C GLU A 205 -8.37 1.28 -15.31
N SER A 206 -7.78 0.75 -16.38
CA SER A 206 -8.46 -0.11 -17.34
C SER A 206 -8.39 -1.56 -16.87
N ALA A 207 -9.54 -2.10 -16.45
CA ALA A 207 -9.68 -3.52 -16.17
C ALA A 207 -9.23 -4.33 -17.39
N ASN A 208 -8.40 -5.34 -17.17
CA ASN A 208 -7.87 -6.20 -18.23
C ASN A 208 -7.67 -7.64 -17.71
N HIS A 209 -6.93 -8.48 -18.43
CA HIS A 209 -6.70 -9.86 -18.00
C HIS A 209 -5.75 -9.96 -16.78
N LEU A 210 -4.88 -8.96 -16.57
CA LEU A 210 -3.92 -8.88 -15.46
C LEU A 210 -4.46 -8.05 -14.29
N ILE A 211 -5.10 -6.91 -14.53
CA ILE A 211 -5.63 -6.04 -13.47
C ILE A 211 -7.14 -6.19 -13.37
N LYS A 212 -7.60 -6.70 -12.23
CA LYS A 212 -9.02 -6.84 -11.90
C LYS A 212 -9.44 -5.81 -10.87
N TYR A 213 -10.62 -5.26 -11.09
CA TYR A 213 -11.25 -4.37 -10.14
C TYR A 213 -12.50 -5.03 -9.58
N VAL A 214 -12.58 -5.12 -8.26
CA VAL A 214 -13.84 -5.44 -7.60
C VAL A 214 -14.77 -4.24 -7.63
N GLU A 215 -16.07 -4.50 -7.63
CA GLU A 215 -17.06 -3.45 -7.46
C GLU A 215 -16.97 -2.90 -6.02
N GLN A 216 -16.84 -1.58 -5.88
CA GLN A 216 -16.68 -0.92 -4.57
C GLN A 216 -17.87 0.00 -4.24
N GLY A 217 -18.93 -0.06 -5.03
CA GLY A 217 -19.98 0.98 -5.05
C GLY A 217 -19.43 2.28 -5.65
N ARG A 218 -19.49 3.39 -4.90
CA ARG A 218 -18.99 4.70 -5.35
C ARG A 218 -17.48 4.66 -5.63
N ARG A 219 -17.10 4.62 -6.90
CA ARG A 219 -15.75 4.97 -7.34
C ARG A 219 -15.66 6.48 -7.44
N TYR A 220 -14.74 7.08 -6.69
CA TYR A 220 -14.41 8.47 -6.90
C TYR A 220 -13.63 8.59 -8.20
N ASN A 221 -14.25 9.19 -9.21
CA ASN A 221 -13.55 9.51 -10.44
C ASN A 221 -12.72 10.76 -10.22
N VAL A 222 -11.43 10.57 -9.97
CA VAL A 222 -10.47 11.67 -9.90
C VAL A 222 -9.74 11.72 -11.23
N PRO A 223 -9.96 12.78 -12.05
CA PRO A 223 -9.24 12.95 -13.31
C PRO A 223 -7.73 12.84 -13.12
N ASP A 224 -7.07 12.14 -14.04
CA ASP A 224 -5.61 12.01 -14.11
C ASP A 224 -4.92 11.44 -12.86
N LEU A 225 -5.67 10.75 -11.98
CA LEU A 225 -5.16 10.21 -10.72
C LEU A 225 -3.89 9.36 -10.88
N HIS A 226 -3.82 8.61 -11.98
CA HIS A 226 -2.74 7.67 -12.29
C HIS A 226 -1.88 8.11 -13.48
N SER A 227 -2.05 9.33 -13.99
CA SER A 227 -1.35 9.80 -15.20
C SER A 227 0.18 9.75 -15.09
N LYS A 228 0.76 9.99 -13.91
CA LYS A 228 2.21 9.84 -13.68
C LYS A 228 2.64 8.37 -13.79
N LEU A 229 1.86 7.46 -13.22
CA LEU A 229 2.13 6.02 -13.23
C LEU A 229 1.98 5.43 -14.65
N ASN A 230 0.94 5.83 -15.38
CA ASN A 230 0.68 5.37 -16.74
C ASN A 230 1.74 5.86 -17.74
N ARG A 231 2.40 7.00 -17.46
CA ARG A 231 3.48 7.56 -18.29
C ARG A 231 4.88 7.06 -17.90
N SER A 232 5.02 6.35 -16.78
CA SER A 232 6.34 5.92 -16.31
C SER A 232 6.85 4.71 -17.09
N ALA A 233 8.17 4.54 -17.16
CA ALA A 233 8.82 3.38 -17.76
C ALA A 233 9.05 2.23 -16.78
N GLY A 234 8.44 2.30 -15.59
CA GLY A 234 8.69 1.37 -14.49
C GLY A 234 8.44 2.00 -13.13
N LEU A 235 8.78 1.24 -12.08
CA LEU A 235 8.69 1.68 -10.70
C LEU A 235 9.80 2.71 -10.43
N VAL A 236 9.40 3.97 -10.24
CA VAL A 236 10.32 5.12 -10.05
C VAL A 236 9.80 6.06 -8.95
N TYR A 237 10.72 6.86 -8.39
CA TYR A 237 10.38 7.86 -7.38
C TYR A 237 9.80 9.14 -8.02
N TYR A 238 8.74 9.65 -7.41
CA TYR A 238 8.16 10.95 -7.75
C TYR A 238 8.14 11.84 -6.51
N SER A 239 8.98 12.87 -6.46
CA SER A 239 8.99 13.87 -5.40
C SER A 239 7.74 14.75 -5.41
N LYS A 240 7.52 15.44 -4.29
CA LYS A 240 6.59 16.56 -4.16
C LYS A 240 7.41 17.84 -4.10
N SER A 241 7.01 18.87 -4.84
CA SER A 241 7.66 20.19 -4.73
C SER A 241 7.21 20.89 -3.46
N THR A 242 8.04 21.80 -2.95
CA THR A 242 7.73 22.65 -1.79
C THR A 242 6.43 23.43 -2.01
N ASP A 243 6.19 23.92 -3.23
CA ASP A 243 4.95 24.60 -3.61
C ASP A 243 3.72 23.68 -3.50
N GLU A 244 3.81 22.42 -3.97
CA GLU A 244 2.71 21.46 -3.87
C GLU A 244 2.43 21.12 -2.39
N LEU A 245 3.48 20.97 -1.59
CA LEU A 245 3.33 20.72 -0.15
C LEU A 245 2.65 21.91 0.54
N ALA A 246 3.12 23.15 0.32
CA ALA A 246 2.57 24.37 0.91
C ALA A 246 1.11 24.64 0.47
N GLN A 247 0.70 24.14 -0.69
CA GLN A 247 -0.69 24.26 -1.16
C GLN A 247 -1.68 23.41 -0.35
N TYR A 248 -1.24 22.27 0.19
CA TYR A 248 -2.13 21.28 0.81
C TYR A 248 -1.86 21.03 2.29
N LEU A 249 -0.73 21.49 2.81
CA LEU A 249 -0.34 21.30 4.19
C LEU A 249 -0.09 22.65 4.85
N ASP A 250 -0.53 22.75 6.10
CA ASP A 250 -0.22 23.84 7.01
C ASP A 250 0.44 23.29 8.29
N ALA A 251 0.82 24.18 9.20
CA ALA A 251 1.46 23.81 10.45
C ALA A 251 0.61 22.86 11.32
N SER A 252 -0.72 22.95 11.27
CA SER A 252 -1.60 22.08 12.06
C SER A 252 -1.57 20.64 11.57
N HIS A 253 -1.54 20.43 10.25
CA HIS A 253 -1.38 19.10 9.66
C HIS A 253 -0.02 18.50 10.02
N ILE A 254 1.04 19.30 9.96
CA ILE A 254 2.39 18.87 10.31
C ILE A 254 2.50 18.50 11.79
N SER A 255 1.92 19.31 12.69
CA SER A 255 1.85 18.99 14.12
C SER A 255 1.12 17.67 14.33
N ALA A 256 -0.07 17.50 13.74
CA ALA A 256 -0.85 16.28 13.89
C ALA A 256 -0.10 15.02 13.45
N LEU A 257 0.65 15.06 12.34
CA LEU A 257 1.48 13.92 11.91
C LEU A 257 2.62 13.63 12.89
N THR A 258 3.18 14.67 13.51
CA THR A 258 4.27 14.55 14.48
C THR A 258 3.75 13.98 15.79
N ASP A 259 2.67 14.55 16.33
CA ASP A 259 2.03 14.16 17.59
C ASP A 259 1.51 12.72 17.55
N GLU A 260 1.03 12.28 16.38
CA GLU A 260 0.59 10.90 16.15
C GLU A 260 1.75 9.89 15.97
N GLY A 261 3.01 10.36 15.98
CA GLY A 261 4.20 9.53 15.86
C GLY A 261 4.39 8.91 14.47
N VAL A 262 3.76 9.47 13.43
CA VAL A 262 3.76 8.90 12.08
C VAL A 262 5.16 8.87 11.48
N LEU A 263 5.95 9.91 11.74
CA LEU A 263 7.35 10.00 11.31
C LEU A 263 8.19 8.86 11.90
N ASN A 264 8.02 8.56 13.19
CA ASN A 264 8.73 7.46 13.85
C ASN A 264 8.31 6.10 13.27
N CYS A 265 7.02 5.93 12.99
CA CYS A 265 6.52 4.71 12.36
C CYS A 265 7.15 4.50 10.96
N HIS A 266 7.25 5.57 10.18
CA HIS A 266 7.88 5.52 8.86
C HIS A 266 9.38 5.22 8.97
N ARG A 267 10.12 5.89 9.86
CA ARG A 267 11.55 5.62 10.08
C ARG A 267 11.80 4.17 10.46
N ALA A 268 11.01 3.60 11.37
CA ALA A 268 11.11 2.19 11.74
C ALA A 268 10.90 1.27 10.51
N HIS A 269 9.92 1.57 9.66
CA HIS A 269 9.71 0.81 8.42
C HIS A 269 10.84 1.02 7.39
N GLN A 270 11.42 2.22 7.30
CA GLN A 270 12.60 2.49 6.47
C GLN A 270 13.81 1.69 6.94
N SER A 271 14.03 1.56 8.26
CA SER A 271 15.11 0.72 8.80
C SER A 271 14.90 -0.76 8.43
N MET A 272 13.66 -1.27 8.55
CA MET A 272 13.32 -2.63 8.10
C MET A 272 13.59 -2.79 6.60
N SER A 273 13.19 -1.81 5.79
CA SER A 273 13.38 -1.83 4.34
C SER A 273 14.87 -1.77 3.97
N SER A 274 15.64 -0.91 4.61
CA SER A 274 17.09 -0.78 4.40
C SER A 274 17.80 -2.11 4.70
N ALA A 275 17.47 -2.74 5.83
CA ALA A 275 18.01 -4.04 6.21
C ALA A 275 17.61 -5.16 5.23
N ALA A 276 16.36 -5.20 4.79
CA ALA A 276 15.87 -6.23 3.87
C ALA A 276 16.49 -6.16 2.47
N PHE A 277 16.86 -4.96 2.03
CA PHE A 277 17.45 -4.68 0.72
C PHE A 277 18.97 -4.54 0.74
N ASP A 278 19.59 -4.48 1.92
CA ASP A 278 21.00 -4.13 2.11
C ASP A 278 21.38 -2.80 1.41
N LEU A 279 20.51 -1.81 1.56
CA LEU A 279 20.62 -0.49 0.94
C LEU A 279 20.31 0.60 1.96
N SER A 280 21.17 1.62 2.08
CA SER A 280 20.92 2.74 3.00
C SER A 280 19.82 3.67 2.47
N ILE A 281 18.84 4.03 3.29
CA ILE A 281 17.87 5.06 2.96
C ILE A 281 18.22 6.34 3.73
N ARG A 282 18.31 7.47 3.03
CA ARG A 282 18.54 8.77 3.67
C ARG A 282 17.28 9.23 4.38
N ASP A 283 17.44 9.89 5.52
CA ASP A 283 16.33 10.59 6.15
C ASP A 283 15.68 11.59 5.18
N ALA A 284 14.36 11.71 5.25
CA ALA A 284 13.64 12.62 4.40
C ALA A 284 14.07 14.07 4.67
N ALA A 285 14.66 14.74 3.66
CA ALA A 285 15.03 16.15 3.71
C ALA A 285 13.82 17.06 4.03
N ILE A 286 12.61 16.62 3.67
CA ILE A 286 11.35 17.34 3.88
C ILE A 286 11.10 17.59 5.38
N SER A 287 11.39 16.64 6.27
CA SER A 287 11.23 16.89 7.72
C SER A 287 12.18 17.99 8.23
N LYS A 288 13.40 18.08 7.67
CA LYS A 288 14.35 19.17 7.98
C LYS A 288 13.92 20.52 7.39
N GLU A 289 13.34 20.52 6.19
CA GLU A 289 12.95 21.73 5.46
C GLU A 289 11.72 22.44 6.06
N TYR A 290 10.82 21.68 6.71
CA TYR A 290 9.66 22.22 7.43
C TYR A 290 9.89 22.47 8.92
N GLY A 291 11.15 22.45 9.38
CA GLY A 291 11.49 22.71 10.79
C GLY A 291 10.90 21.70 11.78
N ILE A 292 10.57 20.49 11.31
CA ILE A 292 10.08 19.41 12.19
C ILE A 292 11.31 18.87 12.92
N GLY A 293 11.58 19.46 14.08
CA GLY A 293 12.69 19.08 14.95
C GLY A 293 12.71 17.57 15.19
N VAL A 294 13.88 16.98 15.01
CA VAL A 294 14.14 15.59 15.38
C VAL A 294 14.09 15.54 16.91
N VAL A 295 13.06 14.92 17.48
CA VAL A 295 13.15 14.45 18.87
C VAL A 295 14.03 13.20 18.80
N GLU A 296 15.27 13.35 19.27
CA GLU A 296 16.20 12.24 19.55
C GLU A 296 15.67 11.35 20.68
#